data_AF-A0A6A0IL05-F1
#
_entry.id   AF-A0A6A0IL05-F1
#
_cell.length_a   1.000
_cell.length_b   1.000
_cell.length_c   1.000
_cell.angle_alpha   90.00
_cell.angle_beta   90.00
_cell.angle_gamma   90.00
#
_symmetry.space_group_name_H-M   'P 1'
#
loop_
_entity.id
_entity.type
_entity.pdbx_description
1 polymer ?
#
loop_
_entity_poly.entity_id
_entity_poly.type
_entity_poly.pdbx_seq_one_letter_code
_entity_poly.pdbx_strand_id
1 'polypeptide(L)'
;MTARFRLCLVAVALVAVVAAPALLAQSTNRYFGPNFPALVDSNGNGRPDPGVDAPFTPRASGGDGYLTSPWQCDTSAPSNYFGMTNMSGGRFQTVERQTYGRSQAVTVTQATAGGAAISFSFSETNPSAAVREGQRVTAATGSGGFNDYNGDGIYDGVSGSGNRGSGPVNVSTGFVLSDITGDAYPDYVSVPWSQSAALGVKPNFQCTPGNPTPQVFVPLADSNGDGHPDSVILDLDGDTVPDSDVYQSPILAPNPTGGLAANEVPTLSQWGLVGLAASLAAAGWLFLRKSGLGLGV
;
A
#
# COMPACT_ATOMS: atom_id res chain seq x y z
N MET A 1 21.74 -13.50 -21.04
CA MET A 1 20.86 -13.93 -19.93
C MET A 1 20.42 -12.69 -19.15
N THR A 2 19.24 -12.16 -19.43
CA THR A 2 18.72 -10.95 -18.79
C THR A 2 17.97 -11.36 -17.53
N ALA A 3 18.63 -11.23 -16.38
CA ALA A 3 17.99 -11.47 -15.09
C ALA A 3 16.91 -10.40 -14.86
N ARG A 4 15.63 -10.79 -15.03
CA ARG A 4 14.50 -9.93 -14.68
C ARG A 4 14.44 -9.82 -13.16
N PHE A 5 14.98 -8.73 -12.63
CA PHE A 5 14.79 -8.34 -11.23
C PHE A 5 13.30 -8.16 -10.96
N ARG A 6 12.70 -9.12 -10.25
CA ARG A 6 11.37 -8.99 -9.66
C ARG A 6 11.58 -8.80 -8.16
N LEU A 7 11.43 -7.54 -7.75
CA LEU A 7 11.47 -7.08 -6.37
C LEU A 7 10.03 -7.26 -5.83
N CYS A 8 9.85 -8.14 -4.83
CA CYS A 8 8.57 -8.34 -4.16
C CYS A 8 8.75 -7.88 -2.72
N LEU A 9 7.97 -6.86 -2.35
CA LEU A 9 8.15 -6.08 -1.15
C LEU A 9 6.76 -5.79 -0.56
N VAL A 10 6.25 -6.77 0.19
CA VAL A 10 4.88 -6.76 0.72
C VAL A 10 4.85 -5.97 2.02
N ALA A 11 4.52 -4.70 1.87
CA ALA A 11 3.97 -3.78 2.84
C ALA A 11 3.55 -2.62 1.93
N VAL A 12 2.28 -2.24 1.76
CA VAL A 12 1.63 -1.24 2.61
C VAL A 12 0.14 -1.05 2.24
N ALA A 13 -0.43 -1.81 1.30
CA ALA A 13 -1.78 -1.51 0.81
C ALA A 13 -2.75 -2.70 0.69
N LEU A 14 -2.57 -3.73 1.52
CA LEU A 14 -3.56 -4.80 1.66
C LEU A 14 -3.60 -5.32 3.11
N VAL A 15 -4.25 -4.54 3.96
CA VAL A 15 -5.00 -5.00 5.13
C VAL A 15 -6.37 -4.34 4.88
N ALA A 16 -7.48 -4.98 4.55
CA ALA A 16 -8.06 -6.27 4.88
C ALA A 16 -9.24 -6.56 3.91
N VAL A 17 -9.78 -7.80 3.81
CA VAL A 17 -10.97 -8.13 2.98
C VAL A 17 -11.77 -9.42 3.33
N VAL A 18 -13.02 -9.26 3.82
CA VAL A 18 -14.26 -10.10 4.08
C VAL A 18 -14.29 -11.61 4.38
N ALA A 19 -15.07 -12.01 5.42
CA ALA A 19 -16.22 -12.94 5.27
C ALA A 19 -17.26 -12.79 6.41
N ALA A 20 -18.45 -12.26 6.12
CA ALA A 20 -19.65 -12.35 6.94
C ALA A 20 -20.71 -13.27 6.29
N PRO A 21 -21.60 -13.93 7.07
CA PRO A 21 -22.62 -14.83 6.52
C PRO A 21 -23.73 -14.05 5.83
N ALA A 22 -24.23 -14.61 4.72
CA ALA A 22 -25.25 -14.04 3.86
C ALA A 22 -26.46 -13.47 4.63
N LEU A 23 -26.79 -12.18 4.40
CA LEU A 23 -28.14 -11.65 4.18
C LEU A 23 -28.08 -10.12 4.02
N LEU A 24 -28.27 -9.66 2.79
CA LEU A 24 -29.01 -8.48 2.31
C LEU A 24 -28.35 -7.98 1.02
N ALA A 25 -29.11 -8.00 -0.07
CA ALA A 25 -28.66 -7.54 -1.38
C ALA A 25 -28.49 -6.01 -1.36
N GLN A 26 -27.25 -5.54 -1.28
CA GLN A 26 -26.88 -4.14 -1.43
C GLN A 26 -26.25 -3.85 -2.80
N SER A 27 -26.15 -2.57 -3.16
CA SER A 27 -25.54 -2.15 -4.42
C SER A 27 -24.11 -2.68 -4.50
N THR A 28 -23.82 -3.47 -5.52
CA THR A 28 -22.58 -4.22 -5.67
C THR A 28 -21.34 -3.32 -5.67
N ASN A 29 -20.36 -3.67 -4.83
CA ASN A 29 -18.95 -3.27 -4.89
C ASN A 29 -18.58 -1.92 -4.24
N ARG A 30 -18.81 -1.76 -2.94
CA ARG A 30 -18.04 -0.82 -2.10
C ARG A 30 -17.22 -1.66 -1.13
N TYR A 31 -16.04 -1.16 -0.81
CA TYR A 31 -14.97 -1.92 -0.12
C TYR A 31 -14.26 -1.03 0.87
N PHE A 32 -14.07 0.21 0.41
CA PHE A 32 -13.82 1.36 1.25
C PHE A 32 -15.16 2.04 1.46
N GLY A 33 -15.45 2.40 2.70
CA GLY A 33 -16.66 3.11 3.09
C GLY A 33 -16.46 3.78 4.44
N PRO A 34 -17.26 4.79 4.80
CA PRO A 34 -18.31 5.44 3.99
C PRO A 34 -17.81 6.18 2.73
N ASN A 35 -16.52 6.52 2.64
CA ASN A 35 -15.97 7.26 1.50
C ASN A 35 -15.46 6.33 0.37
N PHE A 36 -15.80 6.67 -0.88
CA PHE A 36 -15.48 5.88 -2.08
C PHE A 36 -15.46 6.76 -3.33
N PRO A 37 -14.80 6.34 -4.43
CA PRO A 37 -13.95 5.15 -4.57
C PRO A 37 -12.48 5.45 -4.24
N ALA A 38 -11.66 4.40 -4.10
CA ALA A 38 -10.23 4.53 -4.31
C ALA A 38 -9.94 4.89 -5.77
N LEU A 39 -8.87 5.63 -6.01
CA LEU A 39 -8.55 6.22 -7.30
C LEU A 39 -7.16 5.78 -7.73
N VAL A 40 -6.99 5.54 -9.03
CA VAL A 40 -5.68 5.42 -9.65
C VAL A 40 -5.37 6.73 -10.35
N ASP A 41 -4.24 7.33 -10.00
CA ASP A 41 -3.66 8.48 -10.71
C ASP A 41 -3.39 8.08 -12.16
N SER A 42 -4.37 8.31 -13.00
CA SER A 42 -4.38 7.86 -14.40
C SER A 42 -3.79 8.92 -15.31
N ASN A 43 -3.84 10.19 -14.88
CA ASN A 43 -3.35 11.34 -15.63
C ASN A 43 -1.89 11.71 -15.26
N GLY A 44 -1.34 11.13 -14.19
CA GLY A 44 0.07 11.25 -13.78
C GLY A 44 0.41 12.57 -13.09
N ASN A 45 -0.56 13.24 -12.49
CA ASN A 45 -0.34 14.53 -11.83
C ASN A 45 -0.04 14.43 -10.33
N GLY A 46 -0.04 13.22 -9.76
CA GLY A 46 0.28 12.97 -8.36
C GLY A 46 -0.78 13.43 -7.36
N ARG A 47 -2.04 13.63 -7.78
CA ARG A 47 -3.17 13.95 -6.89
C ARG A 47 -4.41 13.12 -7.27
N PRO A 48 -5.33 12.83 -6.34
CA PRO A 48 -6.60 12.21 -6.67
C PRO A 48 -7.52 13.23 -7.34
N ASP A 49 -8.00 12.94 -8.56
CA ASP A 49 -9.01 13.73 -9.26
C ASP A 49 -10.28 12.91 -9.52
N PRO A 50 -11.29 12.90 -8.61
CA PRO A 50 -12.54 12.19 -8.84
C PRO A 50 -13.19 12.60 -10.18
N GLY A 51 -13.54 11.60 -10.99
CA GLY A 51 -14.14 11.80 -12.32
C GLY A 51 -13.14 11.99 -13.46
N VAL A 52 -11.87 12.22 -13.17
CA VAL A 52 -10.76 12.14 -14.15
C VAL A 52 -9.99 10.84 -13.93
N ASP A 53 -9.68 10.52 -12.68
CA ASP A 53 -8.97 9.31 -12.31
C ASP A 53 -9.83 8.05 -12.35
N ALA A 54 -9.17 6.95 -12.70
CA ALA A 54 -9.83 5.67 -12.85
C ALA A 54 -10.19 5.11 -11.47
N PRO A 55 -11.45 4.69 -11.23
CA PRO A 55 -11.83 4.09 -9.98
C PRO A 55 -11.15 2.73 -9.79
N PHE A 56 -10.67 2.49 -8.58
CA PHE A 56 -10.11 1.24 -8.11
C PHE A 56 -11.09 0.62 -7.12
N THR A 57 -11.87 -0.35 -7.58
CA THR A 57 -12.98 -0.92 -6.80
C THR A 57 -12.75 -2.42 -6.63
N PRO A 58 -12.23 -2.87 -5.47
CA PRO A 58 -12.24 -4.27 -5.15
C PRO A 58 -13.70 -4.78 -5.05
N ARG A 59 -13.90 -6.07 -5.27
CA ARG A 59 -15.22 -6.72 -5.28
C ARG A 59 -15.22 -7.93 -4.37
N ALA A 60 -16.31 -8.16 -3.65
CA ALA A 60 -16.47 -9.27 -2.71
C ALA A 60 -17.40 -10.29 -3.31
N SER A 61 -17.12 -11.56 -3.05
CA SER A 61 -18.09 -12.62 -3.26
C SER A 61 -17.83 -13.71 -2.23
N GLY A 62 -18.62 -13.71 -1.16
CA GLY A 62 -18.42 -14.60 -0.01
C GLY A 62 -17.24 -14.16 0.84
N GLY A 63 -16.41 -15.11 1.29
CA GLY A 63 -15.19 -14.83 2.09
C GLY A 63 -13.95 -14.48 1.27
N ASP A 64 -14.18 -14.17 0.01
CA ASP A 64 -13.17 -13.91 -0.98
C ASP A 64 -13.38 -12.53 -1.55
N GLY A 65 -12.28 -11.85 -1.83
CA GLY A 65 -12.31 -10.64 -2.60
C GLY A 65 -11.43 -10.70 -3.83
N TYR A 66 -11.82 -9.86 -4.78
CA TYR A 66 -11.31 -9.82 -6.12
C TYR A 66 -10.95 -8.39 -6.42
N LEU A 67 -9.69 -8.19 -6.77
CA LEU A 67 -9.23 -6.93 -7.30
C LEU A 67 -8.94 -7.09 -8.79
N THR A 68 -9.77 -6.46 -9.61
CA THR A 68 -9.45 -6.25 -11.02
C THR A 68 -8.39 -5.17 -11.09
N SER A 69 -7.17 -5.55 -11.49
CA SER A 69 -6.10 -4.59 -11.72
C SER A 69 -6.52 -3.65 -12.85
N PRO A 70 -6.62 -2.32 -12.64
CA PRO A 70 -6.95 -1.38 -13.70
C PRO A 70 -5.89 -1.35 -14.83
N TRP A 71 -4.74 -1.99 -14.60
CA TRP A 71 -3.63 -2.08 -15.55
C TRP A 71 -3.55 -3.41 -16.31
N GLN A 72 -4.57 -4.25 -16.20
CA GLN A 72 -4.60 -5.57 -16.83
C GLN A 72 -5.28 -5.52 -18.22
N CYS A 73 -4.49 -5.68 -19.28
CA CYS A 73 -5.00 -5.78 -20.66
C CYS A 73 -5.68 -7.11 -20.98
N ASP A 74 -5.25 -8.16 -20.27
CA ASP A 74 -5.74 -9.51 -20.49
C ASP A 74 -6.91 -9.76 -19.55
N THR A 75 -8.12 -9.53 -20.04
CA THR A 75 -9.36 -9.83 -19.32
C THR A 75 -9.54 -11.32 -19.01
N SER A 76 -8.71 -12.19 -19.59
CA SER A 76 -8.71 -13.64 -19.33
C SER A 76 -7.72 -14.07 -18.23
N ALA A 77 -6.74 -13.24 -17.88
CA ALA A 77 -5.88 -13.53 -16.75
C ALA A 77 -6.67 -13.34 -15.43
N PRO A 78 -6.49 -14.20 -14.43
CA PRO A 78 -7.29 -14.14 -13.21
C PRO A 78 -7.05 -12.80 -12.51
N SER A 79 -8.14 -12.17 -12.07
CA SER A 79 -8.12 -11.04 -11.13
C SER A 79 -7.21 -11.36 -9.94
N ASN A 80 -6.64 -10.34 -9.30
CA ASN A 80 -5.92 -10.54 -8.05
C ASN A 80 -6.91 -11.01 -6.99
N TYR A 81 -6.93 -12.32 -6.77
CA TYR A 81 -7.73 -12.95 -5.73
C TYR A 81 -6.96 -12.91 -4.43
N PHE A 82 -7.67 -12.57 -3.36
CA PHE A 82 -7.21 -12.79 -2.02
C PHE A 82 -8.37 -13.37 -1.19
N GLY A 83 -8.02 -14.17 -0.19
CA GLY A 83 -8.93 -14.71 0.80
C GLY A 83 -8.46 -14.32 2.19
N MET A 84 -9.40 -14.24 3.13
CA MET A 84 -9.07 -14.01 4.53
C MET A 84 -9.23 -15.26 5.37
N THR A 85 -8.34 -15.41 6.34
CA THR A 85 -8.27 -16.61 7.18
C THR A 85 -7.85 -16.24 8.60
N ASN A 86 -7.71 -17.29 9.43
CA ASN A 86 -7.18 -17.18 10.78
C ASN A 86 -8.01 -16.24 11.66
N MET A 87 -9.31 -16.49 11.78
CA MET A 87 -10.18 -15.67 12.63
C MET A 87 -9.82 -15.83 14.10
N SER A 88 -9.65 -14.72 14.80
CA SER A 88 -9.36 -14.65 16.24
C SER A 88 -10.05 -13.43 16.84
N GLY A 89 -10.69 -13.60 18.00
CA GLY A 89 -11.43 -12.51 18.65
C GLY A 89 -12.57 -11.93 17.79
N GLY A 90 -13.16 -12.75 16.90
CA GLY A 90 -14.19 -12.31 15.95
C GLY A 90 -13.65 -11.56 14.72
N ARG A 91 -12.32 -11.45 14.57
CA ARG A 91 -11.69 -10.72 13.45
C ARG A 91 -10.75 -11.59 12.65
N PHE A 92 -10.69 -11.37 11.35
CA PHE A 92 -9.71 -12.00 10.49
C PHE A 92 -8.32 -11.44 10.71
N GLN A 93 -7.35 -12.32 10.93
CA GLN A 93 -5.96 -11.92 11.17
C GLN A 93 -5.12 -11.92 9.90
N THR A 94 -5.46 -12.77 8.93
CA THR A 94 -4.60 -13.05 7.78
C THR A 94 -5.32 -12.79 6.47
N VAL A 95 -4.68 -12.02 5.59
CA VAL A 95 -5.05 -11.91 4.17
C VAL A 95 -4.03 -12.72 3.35
N GLU A 96 -4.51 -13.67 2.56
CA GLU A 96 -3.71 -14.45 1.62
C GLU A 96 -4.07 -14.09 0.19
N ARG A 97 -3.08 -13.80 -0.65
CA ARG A 97 -3.23 -13.56 -2.07
C ARG A 97 -2.52 -14.64 -2.88
N GLN A 98 -3.14 -15.07 -3.97
CA GLN A 98 -2.48 -15.90 -4.98
C GLN A 98 -2.22 -15.10 -6.25
N THR A 99 -0.96 -15.06 -6.70
CA THR A 99 -0.60 -14.43 -7.97
C THR A 99 0.54 -15.15 -8.66
N TYR A 100 0.39 -15.45 -9.94
CA TYR A 100 1.44 -16.05 -10.79
C TYR A 100 2.16 -17.27 -10.16
N GLY A 101 1.40 -18.18 -9.53
CA GLY A 101 1.96 -19.36 -8.87
C GLY A 101 2.73 -19.07 -7.58
N ARG A 102 2.47 -17.93 -6.94
CA ARG A 102 2.95 -17.59 -5.59
C ARG A 102 1.75 -17.36 -4.66
N SER A 103 1.90 -17.77 -3.41
CA SER A 103 0.99 -17.42 -2.32
C SER A 103 1.70 -16.43 -1.41
N GLN A 104 1.05 -15.31 -1.13
CA GLN A 104 1.54 -14.24 -0.27
C GLN A 104 0.56 -14.08 0.87
N ALA A 105 1.02 -14.07 2.12
CA ALA A 105 0.16 -13.86 3.27
C ALA A 105 0.67 -12.68 4.09
N VAL A 106 -0.25 -11.84 4.56
CA VAL A 106 -0.01 -10.79 5.54
C VAL A 106 -0.89 -11.08 6.75
N THR A 107 -0.29 -11.13 7.93
CA THR A 107 -0.98 -11.44 9.17
C THR A 107 -0.79 -10.30 10.16
N VAL A 108 -1.88 -9.73 10.66
CA VAL A 108 -1.87 -8.77 11.77
C VAL A 108 -1.26 -9.43 12.99
N THR A 109 -0.25 -8.79 13.59
CA THR A 109 0.44 -9.31 14.77
C THR A 109 0.14 -8.51 16.03
N GLN A 110 -0.22 -7.23 15.88
CA GLN A 110 -0.66 -6.38 16.97
C GLN A 110 -1.73 -5.39 16.50
N ALA A 111 -2.65 -5.08 17.40
CA ALA A 111 -3.67 -4.07 17.23
C ALA A 111 -3.84 -3.26 18.52
N THR A 112 -4.33 -2.02 18.38
CA THR A 112 -4.71 -1.19 19.53
C THR A 112 -5.98 -1.70 20.20
N ALA A 113 -6.34 -1.15 21.37
CA ALA A 113 -7.59 -1.48 22.05
C ALA A 113 -8.85 -1.12 21.24
N GLY A 114 -8.75 -0.16 20.32
CA GLY A 114 -9.81 0.16 19.34
C GLY A 114 -9.85 -0.79 18.13
N GLY A 115 -8.89 -1.70 18.04
CA GLY A 115 -8.83 -2.69 16.97
C GLY A 115 -8.29 -2.13 15.66
N ALA A 116 -7.43 -1.11 15.72
CA ALA A 116 -6.62 -0.69 14.59
C ALA A 116 -5.35 -1.54 14.50
N ALA A 117 -5.02 -2.05 13.32
CA ALA A 117 -3.81 -2.86 13.13
C ALA A 117 -2.55 -1.97 13.10
N ILE A 118 -1.55 -2.27 13.93
CA ILE A 118 -0.32 -1.44 14.04
C ILE A 118 0.95 -2.19 13.64
N SER A 119 0.92 -3.52 13.64
CA SER A 119 2.02 -4.33 13.12
C SER A 119 1.52 -5.58 12.41
N PHE A 120 2.35 -6.09 11.51
CA PHE A 120 2.05 -7.28 10.72
C PHE A 120 3.30 -8.14 10.50
N SER A 121 3.06 -9.38 10.15
CA SER A 121 4.04 -10.29 9.56
C SER A 121 3.64 -10.59 8.13
N PHE A 122 4.61 -10.89 7.27
CA PHE A 122 4.34 -11.31 5.91
C PHE A 122 5.16 -12.55 5.54
N SER A 123 4.61 -13.35 4.63
CA SER A 123 5.29 -14.48 4.04
C SER A 123 4.94 -14.61 2.55
N GLU A 124 5.89 -15.12 1.77
CA GLU A 124 5.67 -15.49 0.38
C GLU A 124 6.15 -16.93 0.18
N THR A 125 5.30 -17.76 -0.39
CA THR A 125 5.64 -19.13 -0.80
C THR A 125 5.51 -19.25 -2.31
N ASN A 126 6.46 -19.96 -2.92
CA ASN A 126 6.41 -20.29 -4.34
C ASN A 126 6.13 -21.79 -4.50
N PRO A 127 4.85 -22.22 -4.62
CA PRO A 127 4.50 -23.62 -4.82
C PRO A 127 5.12 -24.24 -6.08
N SER A 128 5.51 -23.43 -7.08
CA SER A 128 6.17 -23.91 -8.29
C SER A 128 7.70 -24.00 -8.17
N ALA A 129 8.31 -23.46 -7.11
CA ALA A 129 9.72 -23.72 -6.84
C ALA A 129 9.85 -25.20 -6.49
N ALA A 130 10.64 -25.92 -7.30
CA ALA A 130 10.79 -27.37 -7.20
C ALA A 130 10.83 -27.83 -5.74
N VAL A 131 9.84 -28.63 -5.38
CA VAL A 131 9.74 -29.34 -4.11
C VAL A 131 10.94 -30.29 -4.04
N ARG A 132 12.10 -29.77 -3.64
CA ARG A 132 13.17 -30.64 -3.16
C ARG A 132 12.70 -31.11 -1.78
N GLU A 133 12.32 -32.38 -1.68
CA GLU A 133 11.99 -33.08 -0.41
C GLU A 133 10.73 -32.62 0.35
N GLY A 134 9.60 -32.40 -0.33
CA GLY A 134 8.30 -32.24 0.33
C GLY A 134 8.08 -30.93 1.09
N GLN A 135 9.07 -30.03 1.13
CA GLN A 135 8.99 -28.75 1.82
C GLN A 135 8.60 -27.64 0.84
N ARG A 136 7.51 -26.91 1.14
CA ARG A 136 7.19 -25.65 0.41
C ARG A 136 8.33 -24.67 0.64
N VAL A 137 8.97 -24.22 -0.44
CA VAL A 137 10.05 -23.24 -0.34
C VAL A 137 9.45 -21.88 -0.02
N THR A 138 9.68 -21.44 1.21
CA THR A 138 9.36 -20.07 1.62
C THR A 138 10.33 -19.14 0.90
N ALA A 139 9.79 -18.31 0.00
CA ALA A 139 10.56 -17.41 -0.86
C ALA A 139 10.96 -16.14 -0.11
N ALA A 140 10.11 -15.66 0.80
CA ALA A 140 10.39 -14.54 1.68
C ALA A 140 9.56 -14.60 2.97
N THR A 141 10.10 -14.02 4.04
CA THR A 141 9.35 -13.73 5.29
C THR A 141 9.81 -12.42 5.86
N GLY A 142 8.96 -11.79 6.67
CA GLY A 142 9.33 -10.60 7.40
C GLY A 142 8.23 -10.09 8.30
N SER A 143 8.46 -8.89 8.84
CA SER A 143 7.52 -8.17 9.68
C SER A 143 7.59 -6.68 9.38
N GLY A 144 6.54 -5.97 9.74
CA GLY A 144 6.46 -4.54 9.56
C GLY A 144 5.46 -3.93 10.52
N GLY A 145 5.35 -2.62 10.46
CA GLY A 145 4.44 -1.86 11.28
C GLY A 145 4.34 -0.42 10.84
N PHE A 146 3.31 0.23 11.34
CA PHE A 146 3.10 1.64 11.13
C PHE A 146 4.05 2.43 12.02
N ASN A 147 4.55 3.54 11.50
CA ASN A 147 5.48 4.42 12.18
C ASN A 147 4.77 5.74 12.51
N ASP A 148 4.76 6.08 13.79
CA ASP A 148 4.46 7.42 14.32
C ASP A 148 5.81 8.03 14.70
N TYR A 149 6.35 8.93 13.87
CA TYR A 149 7.70 9.45 14.03
C TYR A 149 7.77 10.61 15.02
N ASN A 150 6.65 11.30 15.28
CA ASN A 150 6.60 12.49 16.12
C ASN A 150 5.92 12.24 17.48
N GLY A 151 5.30 11.08 17.67
CA GLY A 151 4.65 10.63 18.90
C GLY A 151 3.30 11.29 19.16
N ASP A 152 2.61 11.79 18.13
CA ASP A 152 1.32 12.46 18.27
C ASP A 152 0.12 11.49 18.19
N GLY A 153 0.37 10.19 17.96
CA GLY A 153 -0.65 9.16 17.82
C GLY A 153 -1.19 9.01 16.40
N ILE A 154 -0.67 9.77 15.44
CA ILE A 154 -0.97 9.69 14.01
C ILE A 154 0.21 9.02 13.32
N TYR A 155 -0.11 8.04 12.47
CA TYR A 155 0.93 7.28 11.80
C TYR A 155 1.34 7.93 10.49
N ASP A 156 2.59 8.38 10.41
CA ASP A 156 3.19 9.05 9.25
C ASP A 156 3.53 8.11 8.09
N GLY A 157 3.63 6.82 8.38
CA GLY A 157 4.12 5.86 7.41
C GLY A 157 4.13 4.44 7.93
N VAL A 158 4.87 3.60 7.22
CA VAL A 158 4.96 2.18 7.52
C VAL A 158 6.26 1.63 6.99
N SER A 159 6.82 0.71 7.77
CA SER A 159 8.09 0.06 7.48
C SER A 159 7.96 -1.45 7.56
N GLY A 160 8.89 -2.13 6.91
CA GLY A 160 8.97 -3.58 6.91
C GLY A 160 10.41 -4.04 6.75
N SER A 161 10.74 -5.12 7.41
CA SER A 161 12.01 -5.82 7.26
C SER A 161 11.75 -7.31 7.08
N GLY A 162 12.57 -7.94 6.26
CA GLY A 162 12.43 -9.36 5.99
C GLY A 162 13.67 -9.97 5.37
N ASN A 163 13.60 -11.26 5.11
CA ASN A 163 14.61 -12.00 4.39
C ASN A 163 14.02 -12.61 3.14
N ARG A 164 14.79 -12.52 2.06
CA ARG A 164 14.63 -13.33 0.86
C ARG A 164 15.83 -14.27 0.79
N GLY A 165 15.73 -15.40 0.10
CA GLY A 165 16.88 -16.31 -0.08
C GLY A 165 18.17 -15.66 -0.62
N SER A 166 18.12 -14.42 -1.13
CA SER A 166 19.25 -13.60 -1.56
C SER A 166 19.81 -12.63 -0.50
N GLY A 167 19.21 -12.54 0.69
CA GLY A 167 19.61 -11.62 1.76
C GLY A 167 18.46 -10.80 2.35
N PRO A 168 18.78 -9.91 3.31
CA PRO A 168 17.81 -9.07 3.99
C PRO A 168 17.25 -7.99 3.06
N VAL A 169 16.02 -7.59 3.30
CA VAL A 169 15.31 -6.54 2.58
C VAL A 169 14.58 -5.65 3.58
N ASN A 170 14.78 -4.34 3.47
CA ASN A 170 14.13 -3.34 4.32
C ASN A 170 13.37 -2.33 3.47
N VAL A 171 12.28 -1.83 4.02
CA VAL A 171 11.31 -0.93 3.38
C VAL A 171 10.88 0.09 4.39
N SER A 172 10.79 1.34 3.97
CA SER A 172 10.06 2.34 4.72
C SER A 172 9.42 3.29 3.72
N THR A 173 8.21 3.71 4.02
CA THR A 173 7.48 4.71 3.25
C THR A 173 6.74 5.64 4.18
N GLY A 174 6.70 6.91 3.80
CA GLY A 174 5.70 7.83 4.34
C GLY A 174 4.39 7.68 3.58
N PHE A 175 3.31 8.09 4.23
CA PHE A 175 2.05 8.38 3.57
C PHE A 175 2.11 9.75 2.90
N VAL A 176 1.31 9.93 1.86
CA VAL A 176 1.04 11.24 1.27
C VAL A 176 -0.45 11.46 1.39
N LEU A 177 -0.83 12.53 2.06
CA LEU A 177 -2.21 12.88 2.33
C LEU A 177 -2.66 13.93 1.32
N SER A 178 -3.91 13.84 0.87
CA SER A 178 -4.49 14.78 -0.09
C SER A 178 -5.86 15.25 0.37
N ASP A 179 -5.98 16.56 0.54
CA ASP A 179 -7.25 17.29 0.70
C ASP A 179 -7.72 17.74 -0.69
N ILE A 180 -8.82 17.18 -1.16
CA ILE A 180 -9.43 17.53 -2.45
C ILE A 180 -10.68 18.40 -2.30
N THR A 181 -11.24 18.48 -1.09
CA THR A 181 -12.42 19.30 -0.79
C THR A 181 -12.07 20.74 -0.41
N GLY A 182 -10.81 20.97 0.00
CA GLY A 182 -10.28 22.27 0.41
C GLY A 182 -10.69 22.67 1.82
N ASP A 183 -11.09 21.72 2.67
CA ASP A 183 -11.54 21.97 4.04
C ASP A 183 -10.40 21.87 5.08
N ALA A 184 -9.16 21.65 4.61
CA ALA A 184 -7.94 21.42 5.38
C ALA A 184 -7.83 20.04 6.05
N TYR A 185 -8.74 19.10 5.74
CA TYR A 185 -8.68 17.72 6.19
C TYR A 185 -8.36 16.79 5.02
N PRO A 186 -7.38 15.88 5.15
CA PRO A 186 -7.10 14.94 4.08
C PRO A 186 -8.26 13.99 3.78
N ASP A 187 -8.70 13.97 2.53
CA ASP A 187 -9.72 13.04 2.05
C ASP A 187 -9.14 11.69 1.60
N TYR A 188 -7.87 11.69 1.17
CA TYR A 188 -7.20 10.52 0.61
C TYR A 188 -5.80 10.32 1.19
N VAL A 189 -5.40 9.06 1.28
CA VAL A 189 -4.02 8.63 1.52
C VAL A 189 -3.46 7.92 0.29
N SER A 190 -2.24 8.28 -0.08
CA SER A 190 -1.57 7.67 -1.23
C SER A 190 -0.84 6.39 -0.84
N VAL A 191 -0.85 5.45 -1.78
CA VAL A 191 -0.01 4.26 -1.81
C VAL A 191 0.98 4.43 -2.95
N PRO A 192 2.27 4.65 -2.65
CA PRO A 192 3.30 4.79 -3.67
C PRO A 192 3.34 3.63 -4.65
N TRP A 193 3.60 3.94 -5.92
CA TRP A 193 3.62 2.95 -7.00
C TRP A 193 4.55 1.76 -6.73
N SER A 194 5.71 1.97 -6.14
CA SER A 194 6.67 0.89 -5.86
C SER A 194 6.06 -0.18 -4.94
N GLN A 195 5.11 0.20 -4.08
CA GLN A 195 4.38 -0.71 -3.19
C GLN A 195 3.18 -1.32 -3.91
N SER A 196 2.42 -0.54 -4.68
CA SER A 196 1.38 -1.07 -5.56
C SER A 196 1.95 -2.14 -6.51
N ALA A 197 3.12 -1.88 -7.10
CA ALA A 197 3.83 -2.81 -7.96
C ALA A 197 4.26 -4.09 -7.23
N ALA A 198 4.63 -3.96 -5.95
CA ALA A 198 4.91 -5.10 -5.09
C ALA A 198 3.65 -5.91 -4.74
N LEU A 199 2.47 -5.28 -4.71
CA LEU A 199 1.15 -5.93 -4.71
C LEU A 199 0.78 -6.51 -6.09
N GLY A 200 1.78 -6.74 -6.94
CA GLY A 200 1.66 -7.33 -8.28
C GLY A 200 0.88 -6.48 -9.26
N VAL A 201 0.68 -5.20 -8.95
CA VAL A 201 0.36 -4.22 -9.98
C VAL A 201 1.54 -4.15 -10.95
N LYS A 202 1.26 -4.06 -12.25
CA LYS A 202 2.32 -3.93 -13.26
C LYS A 202 2.03 -2.72 -14.11
N PRO A 203 3.06 -1.93 -14.47
CA PRO A 203 2.90 -0.97 -15.53
C PRO A 203 2.71 -1.78 -16.80
N ASN A 204 1.55 -1.66 -17.42
CA ASN A 204 1.40 -2.13 -18.79
C ASN A 204 1.31 -0.91 -19.70
N PHE A 205 2.45 -0.57 -20.31
CA PHE A 205 2.58 0.50 -21.29
C PHE A 205 1.65 0.34 -22.51
N GLN A 206 1.07 -0.85 -22.74
CA GLN A 206 0.08 -1.07 -23.79
C GLN A 206 -1.34 -0.63 -23.38
N CYS A 207 -1.70 -0.69 -22.10
CA CYS A 207 -3.04 -0.33 -21.60
C CYS A 207 -3.11 0.99 -20.87
N THR A 208 -1.98 1.54 -20.44
CA THR A 208 -1.89 2.89 -19.86
C THR A 208 -0.76 3.64 -20.56
N PRO A 209 -0.93 4.01 -21.84
CA PRO A 209 0.07 4.77 -22.56
C PRO A 209 0.23 6.13 -21.87
N GLY A 210 1.41 6.41 -21.32
CA GLY A 210 1.75 7.73 -20.77
C GLY A 210 1.95 7.83 -19.26
N ASN A 211 1.56 6.82 -18.47
CA ASN A 211 1.83 6.81 -17.03
C ASN A 211 2.60 5.55 -16.59
N PRO A 212 3.94 5.60 -16.48
CA PRO A 212 4.77 4.46 -16.09
C PRO A 212 4.66 4.09 -14.60
N THR A 213 4.13 4.98 -13.77
CA THR A 213 4.19 4.88 -12.30
C THR A 213 2.92 5.41 -11.63
N PRO A 214 1.74 4.84 -11.93
CA PRO A 214 0.49 5.36 -11.41
C PRO A 214 0.41 5.18 -9.89
N GLN A 215 0.05 6.24 -9.19
CA GLN A 215 -0.19 6.20 -7.74
C GLN A 215 -1.61 5.71 -7.46
N VAL A 216 -1.83 5.08 -6.31
CA VAL A 216 -3.19 4.74 -5.85
C VAL A 216 -3.52 5.63 -4.67
N PHE A 217 -4.71 6.21 -4.67
CA PHE A 217 -5.25 6.98 -3.58
C PHE A 217 -6.41 6.20 -2.96
N VAL A 218 -6.32 5.95 -1.67
CA VAL A 218 -7.35 5.28 -0.88
C VAL A 218 -8.10 6.34 -0.09
N PRO A 219 -9.43 6.38 -0.13
CA PRO A 219 -10.19 7.37 0.63
C PRO A 219 -10.02 7.09 2.12
N LEU A 220 -9.90 8.16 2.88
CA LEU A 220 -10.00 8.14 4.33
C LEU A 220 -11.47 8.31 4.71
N ALA A 221 -11.83 7.83 5.90
CA ALA A 221 -13.14 8.00 6.49
C ALA A 221 -12.98 8.37 7.96
N ASP A 222 -14.04 8.96 8.51
CA ASP A 222 -14.10 9.36 9.93
C ASP A 222 -14.35 8.12 10.79
N SER A 223 -13.28 7.62 11.43
CA SER A 223 -13.37 6.43 12.30
C SER A 223 -13.81 6.74 13.72
N ASN A 224 -13.78 8.01 14.13
CA ASN A 224 -13.94 8.41 15.53
C ASN A 224 -15.19 9.29 15.78
N GLY A 225 -15.85 9.75 14.73
CA GLY A 225 -17.08 10.53 14.75
C GLY A 225 -16.87 12.03 14.97
N ASP A 226 -15.65 12.55 14.77
CA ASP A 226 -15.35 13.99 14.92
C ASP A 226 -15.71 14.83 13.69
N GLY A 227 -16.16 14.18 12.62
CA GLY A 227 -16.54 14.81 11.36
C GLY A 227 -15.41 14.90 10.34
N HIS A 228 -14.24 14.32 10.61
CA HIS A 228 -13.06 14.44 9.76
C HIS A 228 -12.51 13.08 9.30
N PRO A 229 -12.17 12.91 8.01
CA PRO A 229 -11.57 11.67 7.54
C PRO A 229 -10.19 11.44 8.17
N ASP A 230 -10.00 10.29 8.82
CA ASP A 230 -8.79 10.03 9.61
C ASP A 230 -8.17 8.63 9.37
N SER A 231 -8.94 7.67 8.88
CA SER A 231 -8.53 6.27 8.76
C SER A 231 -9.04 5.61 7.49
N VAL A 232 -8.35 4.59 7.00
CA VAL A 232 -8.89 3.68 6.00
C VAL A 232 -9.83 2.71 6.69
N ILE A 233 -11.10 2.82 6.33
CA ILE A 233 -12.18 1.97 6.83
C ILE A 233 -12.62 1.03 5.71
N LEU A 234 -12.88 -0.22 6.12
CA LEU A 234 -13.43 -1.23 5.26
C LEU A 234 -14.91 -1.41 5.54
N ASP A 235 -15.65 -1.45 4.45
CA ASP A 235 -17.09 -1.63 4.39
C ASP A 235 -17.33 -2.54 3.19
N LEU A 236 -17.39 -3.82 3.48
CA LEU A 236 -17.28 -4.91 2.54
C LEU A 236 -18.65 -5.42 2.10
N ASP A 237 -19.68 -5.18 2.91
CA ASP A 237 -21.08 -5.39 2.56
C ASP A 237 -21.75 -4.14 1.96
N GLY A 238 -21.09 -2.98 2.04
CA GLY A 238 -21.46 -1.73 1.40
C GLY A 238 -22.47 -0.90 2.19
N ASP A 239 -22.69 -1.22 3.46
CA ASP A 239 -23.72 -0.62 4.31
C ASP A 239 -23.32 0.73 4.92
N THR A 240 -22.14 1.24 4.57
CA THR A 240 -21.51 2.48 5.06
C THR A 240 -21.08 2.44 6.52
N VAL A 241 -21.13 1.27 7.15
CA VAL A 241 -20.67 1.01 8.52
C VAL A 241 -19.34 0.25 8.46
N PRO A 242 -18.39 0.59 9.33
CA PRO A 242 -17.17 -0.21 9.44
C PRO A 242 -17.46 -1.67 9.82
N ASP A 243 -16.88 -2.60 9.07
CA ASP A 243 -17.00 -4.02 9.36
C ASP A 243 -16.24 -4.42 10.63
N SER A 244 -16.96 -5.01 11.59
CA SER A 244 -16.40 -5.40 12.89
C SER A 244 -15.50 -6.64 12.85
N ASP A 245 -15.59 -7.44 11.78
CA ASP A 245 -14.82 -8.67 11.56
C ASP A 245 -13.46 -8.42 10.87
N VAL A 246 -13.16 -7.17 10.52
CA VAL A 246 -11.87 -6.76 9.96
C VAL A 246 -11.19 -5.69 10.83
N TYR A 247 -9.90 -5.53 10.61
CA TYR A 247 -9.13 -4.46 11.23
C TYR A 247 -9.25 -3.19 10.40
N GLN A 248 -9.41 -2.06 11.08
CA GLN A 248 -9.25 -0.74 10.49
C GLN A 248 -7.77 -0.35 10.47
N SER A 249 -7.40 0.62 9.63
CA SER A 249 -6.10 1.26 9.79
C SER A 249 -6.05 2.02 11.11
N PRO A 250 -4.86 2.34 11.63
CA PRO A 250 -4.76 3.37 12.65
C PRO A 250 -5.09 4.74 12.05
N ILE A 251 -5.18 5.76 12.91
CA ILE A 251 -5.33 7.15 12.49
C ILE A 251 -4.11 7.54 11.64
N LEU A 252 -4.35 7.95 10.41
CA LEU A 252 -3.33 8.30 9.41
C LEU A 252 -3.27 9.80 9.13
N ALA A 253 -4.34 10.54 9.42
CA ALA A 253 -4.41 11.97 9.17
C ALA A 253 -4.68 12.75 10.46
N PRO A 254 -4.00 13.89 10.67
CA PRO A 254 -4.26 14.76 11.80
C PRO A 254 -5.66 15.37 11.72
N ASN A 255 -6.27 15.58 12.87
CA ASN A 255 -7.24 16.65 13.04
C ASN A 255 -6.45 17.99 13.08
N PRO A 256 -6.51 18.87 12.05
CA PRO A 256 -5.80 20.15 11.95
C PRO A 256 -5.95 21.12 13.12
N THR A 257 -6.82 20.85 14.11
CA THR A 257 -6.76 21.56 15.41
C THR A 257 -5.41 21.42 16.12
N GLY A 258 -4.57 20.46 15.70
CA GLY A 258 -3.18 20.27 16.12
C GLY A 258 -2.09 20.96 15.28
N GLY A 259 -2.39 21.93 14.41
CA GLY A 259 -1.38 22.89 13.91
C GLY A 259 -0.11 22.31 13.25
N LEU A 260 -0.15 21.11 12.69
CA LEU A 260 0.87 20.62 11.78
C LEU A 260 0.34 20.82 10.37
N ALA A 261 0.64 22.00 9.80
CA ALA A 261 0.64 22.17 8.36
C ALA A 261 1.30 20.93 7.78
N ALA A 262 0.65 20.29 6.79
CA ALA A 262 1.22 19.21 6.01
C ALA A 262 2.69 19.55 5.76
N ASN A 263 3.59 18.97 6.56
CA ASN A 263 4.99 19.02 6.26
C ASN A 263 5.01 18.18 5.01
N GLU A 264 5.07 18.87 3.88
CA GLU A 264 5.36 18.29 2.59
C GLU A 264 6.29 17.13 2.88
N VAL A 265 5.86 15.92 2.48
CA VAL A 265 6.76 14.79 2.33
C VAL A 265 8.08 15.40 1.87
N PRO A 266 9.23 15.11 2.50
CA PRO A 266 10.49 15.62 2.01
C PRO A 266 10.81 14.92 0.68
N THR A 267 9.96 15.07 -0.35
CA THR A 267 10.39 15.70 -1.58
C THR A 267 11.35 16.78 -1.14
N LEU A 268 12.62 16.47 -1.30
CA LEU A 268 13.67 17.43 -1.11
C LEU A 268 13.15 18.73 -1.70
N SER A 269 12.88 19.72 -0.84
CA SER A 269 12.46 21.04 -1.30
C SER A 269 13.42 21.46 -2.42
N GLN A 270 13.10 22.44 -3.26
CA GLN A 270 14.05 22.87 -4.31
C GLN A 270 15.49 23.03 -3.75
N TRP A 271 15.62 23.43 -2.48
CA TRP A 271 16.87 23.42 -1.70
C TRP A 271 17.44 22.05 -1.32
N GLY A 272 16.61 21.09 -0.89
CA GLY A 272 17.06 19.71 -0.68
C GLY A 272 17.59 19.06 -1.96
N LEU A 273 16.97 19.33 -3.12
CA LEU A 273 17.39 18.76 -4.40
C LEU A 273 18.72 19.38 -4.83
N VAL A 274 18.90 20.68 -4.60
CA VAL A 274 20.18 21.37 -4.74
C VAL A 274 21.23 20.81 -3.77
N GLY A 275 20.87 20.54 -2.52
CA GLY A 275 21.76 19.95 -1.51
C GLY A 275 22.21 18.53 -1.85
N LEU A 276 21.29 17.69 -2.35
CA LEU A 276 21.62 16.35 -2.83
C LEU A 276 22.49 16.41 -4.09
N ALA A 277 22.17 17.29 -5.05
CA ALA A 277 22.99 17.48 -6.24
C ALA A 277 24.40 17.97 -5.90
N ALA A 278 24.52 18.91 -4.97
CA ALA A 278 25.82 19.44 -4.51
C ALA A 278 26.65 18.37 -3.78
N SER A 279 26.02 17.54 -2.93
CA SER A 279 26.72 16.47 -2.21
C SER A 279 27.16 15.34 -3.15
N LEU A 280 26.34 14.97 -4.15
CA LEU A 280 26.73 14.02 -5.19
C LEU A 280 27.86 14.56 -6.08
N ALA A 281 27.82 15.85 -6.44
CA ALA A 281 28.90 16.51 -7.19
C ALA A 281 30.21 16.54 -6.39
N ALA A 282 30.16 16.85 -5.09
CA ALA A 282 31.33 16.81 -4.21
C ALA A 282 31.91 15.40 -4.05
N ALA A 283 31.05 14.38 -3.91
CA ALA A 283 31.46 12.99 -3.85
C ALA A 283 32.10 12.51 -5.17
N GLY A 284 31.51 12.88 -6.31
CA GLY A 284 32.08 12.60 -7.64
C GLY A 284 33.44 13.27 -7.86
N TRP A 285 33.59 14.52 -7.43
CA TRP A 285 34.87 15.23 -7.49
C TRP A 285 35.95 14.58 -6.62
N LEU A 286 35.62 14.19 -5.38
CA LEU A 286 36.53 13.48 -4.49
C LEU A 286 36.94 12.11 -5.06
N PHE A 287 36.01 11.40 -5.70
CA PHE A 287 36.28 10.13 -6.37
C PHE A 287 37.25 10.31 -7.55
N LEU A 288 37.01 11.29 -8.42
CA LEU A 288 37.90 11.61 -9.54
C LEU A 288 39.32 11.97 -9.07
N ARG A 289 39.43 12.77 -8.00
CA ARG A 289 40.73 13.14 -7.40
C ARG A 289 41.50 11.93 -6.88
N LYS A 290 40.82 10.96 -6.27
CA LYS A 290 41.45 9.73 -5.76
C LYS A 290 41.77 8.71 -6.86
N SER A 291 41.07 8.77 -7.98
CA SER A 291 41.24 7.82 -9.11
C SER A 291 42.48 8.09 -9.95
N GLY A 292 43.23 9.16 -9.70
CA GLY A 292 44.41 9.52 -10.50
C GLY A 292 44.10 9.95 -11.94
N LEU A 293 42.81 10.08 -12.30
CA LEU A 293 42.36 10.69 -13.54
C LEU A 293 42.53 12.20 -13.42
N GLY A 294 43.77 12.67 -13.52
CA GLY A 294 44.03 14.09 -13.71
C GLY A 294 43.35 14.55 -14.99
N LEU A 295 42.46 15.54 -14.89
CA LEU A 295 42.09 16.34 -16.04
C LEU A 295 43.36 17.04 -16.49
N GLY A 296 44.00 16.49 -17.52
CA GLY A 296 45.16 17.11 -18.15
C GLY A 296 44.74 18.48 -18.66
N VAL A 297 45.20 19.52 -17.96
CA VAL A 297 45.26 20.90 -18.45
C VAL A 297 46.60 21.07 -19.12
#